data_AF-A0A7V2LB31-F1
#
_entry.id   AF-A0A7V2LB31-F1
#
_cell.length_a   1.000
_cell.length_b   1.000
_cell.length_c   1.000
_cell.angle_alpha   90.00
_cell.angle_beta   90.00
_cell.angle_gamma   90.00
#
_symmetry.space_group_name_H-M   'P 1'
#
loop_
_entity.id
_entity.type
_entity.pdbx_description
1 polymer ?
#
loop_
_entity_poly.entity_id
_entity_poly.type
_entity_poly.pdbx_seq_one_letter_code
_entity_poly.pdbx_strand_id
1 'polypeptide(L)'
;MSLHDLYRTYQNRIQFLAIYIREAHPKDGWWLGGGVTGLALKLSGTKAAFDVYNPKTMNERRQVAQRCKMALDFDMPILVDDIEDPVNKTYAALPTRMYLVDEDGRIVYAGDLGPFGFKPQELKIAIEQLLAVDE
;
A
#
# COMPACT_ATOMS: atom_id res chain seq x y z
N MET A 1 -11.95 3.34 -11.01
CA MET A 1 -12.19 2.19 -10.12
C MET A 1 -11.18 2.23 -8.98
N SER A 2 -11.62 1.94 -7.75
CA SER A 2 -10.79 1.94 -6.53
C SER A 2 -10.23 0.55 -6.20
N LEU A 3 -9.36 0.45 -5.18
CA LEU A 3 -8.88 -0.84 -4.68
C LEU A 3 -9.98 -1.63 -3.95
N HIS A 4 -10.92 -0.94 -3.30
CA HIS A 4 -12.11 -1.56 -2.71
C HIS A 4 -13.00 -2.21 -3.77
N ASP A 5 -13.17 -1.55 -4.91
CA ASP A 5 -13.94 -2.11 -6.03
C ASP A 5 -13.27 -3.39 -6.55
N LEU A 6 -11.94 -3.38 -6.73
CA LEU A 6 -11.18 -4.58 -7.11
C LEU A 6 -11.39 -5.73 -6.13
N TYR A 7 -11.23 -5.47 -4.84
CA TYR A 7 -11.41 -6.47 -3.81
C TYR A 7 -12.81 -7.08 -3.89
N ARG A 8 -13.86 -6.25 -3.93
CA ARG A 8 -15.25 -6.74 -4.01
C ARG A 8 -15.52 -7.57 -5.25
N THR A 9 -14.95 -7.19 -6.39
CA THR A 9 -15.14 -7.90 -7.66
C THR A 9 -14.38 -9.22 -7.73
N TYR A 10 -13.13 -9.28 -7.25
CA TYR A 10 -12.23 -10.40 -7.52
C TYR A 10 -11.83 -11.23 -6.29
N GLN A 11 -12.24 -10.89 -5.06
CA GLN A 11 -11.85 -11.60 -3.82
C GLN A 11 -12.14 -13.12 -3.82
N ASN A 12 -13.08 -13.60 -4.64
CA ASN A 12 -13.43 -15.01 -4.75
C ASN A 12 -12.60 -15.75 -5.83
N ARG A 13 -11.82 -15.02 -6.63
CA ARG A 13 -10.99 -15.57 -7.72
C ARG A 13 -9.50 -15.40 -7.45
N ILE A 14 -9.10 -14.34 -6.74
CA ILE A 14 -7.71 -14.09 -6.35
C ILE A 14 -7.63 -13.68 -4.88
N GLN A 15 -6.46 -13.88 -4.27
CA GLN A 15 -6.19 -13.43 -2.92
C GLN A 15 -5.68 -11.98 -2.94
N PHE A 16 -6.18 -11.17 -2.00
CA PHE A 16 -5.68 -9.83 -1.78
C PHE A 16 -5.00 -9.72 -0.42
N LEU A 17 -3.79 -9.16 -0.40
CA LEU A 17 -3.01 -8.93 0.81
C LEU A 17 -2.62 -7.44 0.86
N ALA A 18 -3.23 -6.68 1.78
CA ALA A 18 -2.70 -5.36 2.13
C ALA A 18 -1.63 -5.57 3.18
N ILE A 19 -0.43 -5.04 2.94
CA ILE A 19 0.69 -5.14 3.87
C ILE A 19 1.03 -3.73 4.34
N TYR A 20 0.83 -3.47 5.62
CA TYR A 20 1.25 -2.24 6.26
C TYR A 20 2.76 -2.24 6.45
N ILE A 21 3.45 -1.36 5.74
CA ILE A 21 4.90 -1.18 5.81
C ILE A 21 5.24 0.03 6.68
N ARG A 22 6.53 0.29 6.89
CA ARG A 22 7.01 1.51 7.56
C ARG A 22 6.41 2.78 6.96
N GLU A 23 6.32 3.82 7.79
CA GLU A 23 5.83 5.12 7.35
C GLU A 23 6.74 5.70 6.26
N ALA A 24 6.12 6.17 5.18
CA ALA A 24 6.81 6.97 4.17
C ALA A 24 7.15 8.38 4.70
N HIS A 25 6.36 8.86 5.67
CA HIS A 25 6.40 10.22 6.19
C HIS A 25 6.34 10.28 7.74
N PRO A 26 7.27 9.62 8.48
CA PRO A 26 7.19 9.47 9.93
C PRO A 26 7.66 10.67 10.74
N LYS A 27 6.80 11.49 11.37
CA LYS A 27 7.02 12.78 12.06
C LYS A 27 8.44 13.13 12.58
N ASP A 28 9.23 12.16 13.05
CA ASP A 28 10.63 12.28 13.47
C ASP A 28 11.70 12.25 12.34
N GLY A 29 11.34 12.14 11.06
CA GLY A 29 12.29 12.25 9.94
C GLY A 29 12.22 13.56 9.13
N TRP A 30 13.16 13.69 8.20
CA TRP A 30 13.53 14.97 7.55
C TRP A 30 12.56 15.46 6.44
N TRP A 31 11.44 14.80 6.11
CA TRP A 31 10.58 15.29 5.01
C TRP A 31 9.66 16.47 5.40
N LEU A 32 9.50 16.78 6.69
CA LEU A 32 8.80 17.98 7.16
C LEU A 32 9.69 19.24 7.20
N GLY A 33 10.94 19.16 6.74
CA GLY A 33 11.83 20.31 6.60
C GLY A 33 11.34 21.27 5.51
N GLY A 34 10.35 22.11 5.84
CA GLY A 34 9.97 23.39 5.23
C GLY A 34 10.06 23.54 3.69
N GLY A 35 8.93 23.86 3.05
CA GLY A 35 8.94 24.32 1.66
C GLY A 35 7.61 24.12 0.92
N VAL A 36 7.60 24.52 -0.36
CA VAL A 36 6.42 24.46 -1.24
C VAL A 36 5.85 23.05 -1.42
N THR A 37 6.70 22.01 -1.39
CA THR A 37 6.29 20.61 -1.56
C THR A 37 5.49 20.07 -0.38
N GLY A 38 5.92 20.39 0.86
CA GLY A 38 5.19 20.01 2.07
C GLY A 38 3.85 20.75 2.21
N LEU A 39 3.76 21.98 1.71
CA LEU A 39 2.52 22.77 1.66
C LEU A 39 1.56 22.21 0.59
N ALA A 40 2.04 21.88 -0.60
CA ALA A 40 1.22 21.31 -1.67
C ALA A 40 0.60 19.96 -1.27
N LEU A 41 1.35 19.11 -0.57
CA LEU A 41 0.85 17.82 -0.10
C LEU A 41 -0.18 17.95 1.02
N LYS A 42 -0.04 18.94 1.91
CA LYS A 42 -1.07 19.24 2.93
C LYS A 42 -2.36 19.79 2.31
N LEU A 43 -2.25 20.56 1.23
CA LEU A 43 -3.38 21.18 0.55
C LEU A 43 -4.10 20.24 -0.42
N SER A 44 -3.48 19.13 -0.85
CA SER A 44 -4.08 18.20 -1.81
C SER A 44 -5.11 17.22 -1.20
N GLY A 45 -5.53 17.43 0.06
CA GLY A 45 -6.56 16.61 0.71
C GLY A 45 -6.14 15.16 0.94
N THR A 46 -4.83 14.88 1.04
CA THR A 46 -4.35 13.50 1.23
C THR A 46 -4.82 12.96 2.58
N LYS A 47 -5.22 11.69 2.62
CA LYS A 47 -5.45 10.95 3.87
C LYS A 47 -4.15 10.50 4.55
N ALA A 48 -2.98 10.91 4.05
CA ALA A 48 -1.71 10.52 4.65
C ALA A 48 -1.60 11.13 6.06
N ALA A 49 -1.34 10.29 7.05
CA ALA A 49 -1.13 10.74 8.42
C ALA A 49 0.29 11.33 8.52
N PHE A 50 0.40 12.63 8.76
CA PHE A 50 1.69 13.32 8.92
C PHE A 50 2.13 13.45 10.39
N ASP A 51 1.31 12.94 11.31
CA ASP A 51 1.46 13.04 12.76
C ASP A 51 1.93 11.73 13.40
N VAL A 52 2.25 10.73 12.59
CA VAL A 52 2.67 9.39 13.02
C VAL A 52 4.20 9.32 13.07
N TYR A 53 4.77 8.86 14.18
CA TYR A 53 6.21 8.56 14.30
C TYR A 53 6.56 7.23 13.63
N ASN A 54 7.81 7.05 13.23
CA ASN A 54 8.24 5.74 12.72
C ASN A 54 8.14 4.71 13.86
N PRO A 55 7.36 3.63 13.72
CA PRO A 55 7.29 2.60 14.73
C PRO A 55 8.66 1.97 14.97
N LYS A 56 9.03 1.77 16.24
CA LYS A 56 10.28 1.14 16.68
C LYS A 56 10.06 -0.28 17.20
N THR A 57 8.81 -0.65 17.46
CA THR A 57 8.42 -2.00 17.88
C THR A 57 7.24 -2.51 17.06
N MET A 58 7.06 -3.85 17.04
CA MET A 58 5.91 -4.46 16.37
C MET A 58 4.56 -4.04 16.98
N ASN A 59 4.52 -3.79 18.29
CA ASN A 59 3.28 -3.33 18.93
C ASN A 59 2.89 -1.92 18.45
N GLU A 60 3.86 -1.00 18.38
CA GLU A 60 3.63 0.34 17.82
C GLU A 60 3.17 0.25 16.36
N ARG A 61 3.84 -0.57 15.54
CA ARG A 61 3.50 -0.69 14.12
C ARG A 61 2.08 -1.22 13.92
N ARG A 62 1.67 -2.22 14.71
CA ARG A 62 0.30 -2.76 14.69
C ARG A 62 -0.74 -1.70 15.08
N GLN A 63 -0.45 -0.87 16.09
CA GLN A 63 -1.36 0.21 16.48
C GLN A 63 -1.55 1.24 15.37
N VAL A 64 -0.48 1.62 14.68
CA VAL A 64 -0.59 2.54 13.54
C VAL A 64 -1.33 1.88 12.37
N ALA A 65 -1.00 0.63 12.04
CA ALA A 65 -1.69 -0.13 11.00
C ALA A 65 -3.21 -0.22 11.27
N GLN A 66 -3.61 -0.43 12.52
CA GLN A 66 -5.02 -0.43 12.93
C GLN A 66 -5.69 0.93 12.72
N ARG A 67 -5.02 2.04 13.08
CA ARG A 67 -5.54 3.39 12.81
C ARG A 67 -5.68 3.65 11.31
N CYS A 68 -4.71 3.23 10.51
CA CYS A 68 -4.76 3.33 9.05
C CYS A 68 -5.94 2.54 8.48
N LYS A 69 -6.15 1.29 8.93
CA LYS A 69 -7.30 0.47 8.54
C LYS A 69 -8.63 1.19 8.78
N MET A 70 -8.80 1.77 9.97
CA MET A 70 -10.00 2.51 10.34
C MET A 70 -10.18 3.78 9.50
N ALA A 71 -9.11 4.54 9.24
CA ALA A 71 -9.17 5.78 8.46
C ALA A 71 -9.44 5.56 6.96
N LEU A 72 -8.98 4.43 6.42
CA LEU A 72 -9.20 4.03 5.03
C LEU A 72 -10.52 3.28 4.82
N ASP A 73 -11.21 2.91 5.90
CA ASP A 73 -12.42 2.07 5.89
C ASP A 73 -12.20 0.80 5.04
N PHE A 74 -11.12 0.09 5.36
CA PHE A 74 -10.62 -1.01 4.52
C PHE A 74 -11.24 -2.35 4.92
N ASP A 75 -12.10 -2.89 4.08
CA ASP A 75 -12.75 -4.20 4.26
C ASP A 75 -11.74 -5.37 4.18
N MET A 76 -10.60 -5.15 3.50
CA MET A 76 -9.57 -6.15 3.28
C MET A 76 -8.76 -6.42 4.57
N PRO A 77 -8.34 -7.67 4.81
CA PRO A 77 -7.34 -7.97 5.82
C PRO A 77 -6.05 -7.16 5.60
N ILE A 78 -5.52 -6.58 6.68
CA ILE A 78 -4.22 -5.89 6.67
C ILE A 78 -3.25 -6.73 7.48
N LEU A 79 -2.20 -7.20 6.80
CA LEU A 79 -1.00 -7.75 7.42
C LEU A 79 -0.04 -6.61 7.78
N VAL A 80 0.89 -6.86 8.69
CA VAL A 80 1.87 -5.86 9.13
C VAL A 80 3.25 -6.41 8.85
N ASP A 81 4.06 -5.69 8.08
CA ASP A 81 5.45 -6.04 7.80
C ASP A 81 6.25 -6.03 9.11
N ASP A 82 7.21 -6.94 9.24
CA ASP A 82 8.05 -7.03 10.43
C ASP A 82 8.92 -5.79 10.60
N ILE A 83 9.33 -5.49 11.83
CA ILE A 83 9.96 -4.21 12.19
C ILE A 83 11.27 -3.96 11.42
N GLU A 84 11.94 -5.03 10.97
CA GLU A 84 13.13 -5.01 10.11
C GLU A 84 12.84 -4.71 8.63
N ASP A 85 11.57 -4.52 8.25
CA ASP A 85 11.08 -4.18 6.91
C ASP A 85 11.41 -5.20 5.79
N PRO A 86 11.34 -6.53 6.01
CA PRO A 86 11.72 -7.50 4.99
C PRO A 86 10.85 -7.42 3.72
N VAL A 87 9.52 -7.27 3.85
CA VAL A 87 8.63 -7.19 2.68
C VAL A 87 8.89 -5.89 1.93
N ASN A 88 8.94 -4.76 2.63
CA ASN A 88 9.21 -3.47 2.02
C ASN A 88 10.56 -3.45 1.26
N LYS A 89 11.62 -4.04 1.84
CA LYS A 89 12.93 -4.14 1.18
C LYS A 89 12.88 -5.03 -0.06
N THR A 90 12.23 -6.18 0.04
CA THR A 90 12.14 -7.17 -1.06
C THR A 90 11.36 -6.62 -2.24
N TYR A 91 10.25 -5.92 -1.98
CA TYR A 91 9.34 -5.42 -3.01
C TYR A 91 9.58 -3.95 -3.37
N ALA A 92 10.59 -3.29 -2.79
CA ALA A 92 10.83 -1.85 -2.94
C ALA A 92 9.51 -1.05 -2.86
N ALA A 93 8.76 -1.27 -1.78
CA ALA A 93 7.34 -0.93 -1.69
C ALA A 93 7.06 0.51 -1.24
N LEU A 94 8.04 1.17 -0.61
CA LEU A 94 7.93 2.58 -0.22
C LEU A 94 7.81 3.50 -1.46
N PRO A 95 6.90 4.50 -1.45
CA PRO A 95 6.00 4.85 -0.34
C PRO A 95 4.72 4.00 -0.29
N THR A 96 4.28 3.51 -1.45
CA THR A 96 3.22 2.50 -1.60
C THR A 96 3.38 1.86 -2.98
N ARG A 97 3.04 0.59 -3.12
CA ARG A 97 3.20 -0.16 -4.37
C ARG A 97 2.22 -1.33 -4.46
N MET A 98 1.84 -1.69 -5.68
CA MET A 98 0.98 -2.84 -5.95
C MET A 98 1.72 -3.86 -6.81
N TYR A 99 1.48 -5.13 -6.51
CA TYR A 99 1.99 -6.26 -7.27
C TYR A 99 0.88 -7.27 -7.51
N LEU A 100 0.98 -8.02 -8.61
CA LEU A 100 0.21 -9.24 -8.85
C LEU A 100 1.21 -10.38 -9.02
N VAL A 101 0.99 -11.46 -8.28
CA VAL A 101 1.81 -12.67 -8.30
C VAL A 101 0.92 -13.81 -8.78
N ASP A 102 1.37 -14.59 -9.76
CA ASP A 102 0.65 -15.77 -10.26
C ASP A 102 0.86 -17.00 -9.36
N GLU A 103 0.20 -18.11 -9.70
CA GLU A 103 0.27 -19.37 -8.93
C GLU A 103 1.66 -20.01 -8.91
N ASP A 104 2.51 -19.70 -9.90
CA ASP A 104 3.91 -20.13 -9.98
C ASP A 104 4.86 -19.23 -9.16
N GLY A 105 4.33 -18.19 -8.50
CA GLY A 105 5.10 -17.24 -7.70
C GLY A 105 5.80 -16.16 -8.53
N ARG A 106 5.43 -15.95 -9.80
CA ARG A 106 6.00 -14.93 -10.67
C ARG A 106 5.23 -13.62 -10.57
N ILE A 107 5.96 -12.52 -10.59
CA ILE A 107 5.35 -11.19 -10.65
C ILE A 107 4.87 -10.93 -12.08
N VAL A 108 3.55 -10.97 -12.28
CA VAL A 108 2.90 -10.71 -13.58
C VAL A 108 2.45 -9.25 -13.72
N TYR A 109 2.43 -8.49 -12.62
CA TYR A 109 2.29 -7.04 -12.64
C TYR A 109 3.06 -6.41 -11.49
N ALA A 110 3.80 -5.34 -11.79
CA ALA A 110 4.51 -4.50 -10.83
C ALA A 110 4.15 -3.05 -11.10
N GLY A 111 3.35 -2.44 -10.21
CA GLY A 111 3.03 -1.02 -10.28
C GLY A 111 4.25 -0.14 -10.02
N ASP A 112 4.19 1.10 -10.50
CA ASP A 112 5.20 2.11 -10.18
C ASP A 112 4.99 2.68 -8.77
N LEU A 113 5.93 3.48 -8.28
CA LEU A 113 5.90 4.08 -6.95
C LEU A 113 4.72 5.06 -6.79
N GLY A 114 3.98 4.89 -5.71
CA GLY A 114 2.91 5.83 -5.36
C GLY A 114 3.41 7.21 -4.94
N PRO A 115 2.51 8.21 -4.84
CA PRO A 115 1.09 8.11 -5.18
C PRO A 115 0.84 8.05 -6.70
N PHE A 116 1.75 8.54 -7.54
CA PHE A 116 1.53 8.65 -8.99
C PHE A 116 1.47 7.31 -9.73
N GLY A 117 2.23 6.31 -9.26
CA GLY A 117 2.19 4.93 -9.77
C GLY A 117 1.07 4.06 -9.19
N PHE A 118 0.32 4.56 -8.21
CA PHE A 118 -0.77 3.80 -7.59
C PHE A 118 -2.01 3.83 -8.49
N LYS A 119 -2.08 2.90 -9.45
CA LYS A 119 -3.13 2.86 -10.47
C LYS A 119 -3.94 1.56 -10.42
N PRO A 120 -5.06 1.49 -9.67
CA PRO A 120 -5.90 0.30 -9.60
C PRO A 120 -6.43 -0.19 -10.95
N GLN A 121 -6.56 0.72 -11.93
CA GLN A 121 -6.99 0.36 -13.27
C GLN A 121 -5.96 -0.51 -14.02
N GLU A 122 -4.67 -0.28 -13.83
CA GLU A 122 -3.62 -1.11 -14.45
C GLU A 122 -3.62 -2.50 -13.81
N LEU A 123 -3.76 -2.57 -12.48
CA LEU A 123 -3.91 -3.84 -11.76
C LEU A 123 -5.15 -4.63 -12.22
N LYS A 124 -6.29 -3.96 -12.48
CA LYS A 124 -7.50 -4.60 -13.04
C LYS A 124 -7.18 -5.35 -14.33
N ILE A 125 -6.53 -4.67 -15.26
CA ILE A 125 -6.21 -5.23 -16.59
C ILE A 125 -5.32 -6.46 -16.41
N ALA A 126 -4.32 -6.39 -15.53
CA ALA A 126 -3.45 -7.52 -15.24
C ALA A 126 -4.21 -8.71 -14.62
N ILE A 127 -5.15 -8.46 -13.70
CA ILE A 127 -6.00 -9.51 -13.12
C ILE A 127 -6.85 -10.19 -14.18
N GLU A 128 -7.48 -9.42 -15.08
CA GLU A 128 -8.31 -9.96 -16.15
C GLU A 128 -7.49 -10.77 -17.16
N GLN A 129 -6.27 -10.32 -17.48
CA GLN A 129 -5.35 -11.07 -18.33
C GLN A 129 -4.91 -12.38 -17.68
N LEU A 130 -4.58 -12.37 -16.38
CA LEU A 130 -4.20 -13.56 -15.64
C LEU A 130 -5.34 -14.59 -15.66
N LEU A 131 -6.55 -14.16 -15.27
CA LEU A 131 -7.71 -15.05 -15.15
C LEU A 131 -8.23 -15.57 -16.50
N ALA A 132 -7.92 -14.91 -17.62
CA ALA A 132 -8.31 -15.37 -18.95
C ALA A 132 -7.41 -16.51 -19.47
N VAL A 133 -6.25 -16.75 -18.84
CA VAL A 133 -5.35 -17.87 -19.20
C VAL A 133 -5.79 -19.17 -18.53
N ASP A 134 -6.53 -19.09 -17.41
CA ASP A 134 -6.98 -20.22 -16.61
C ASP A 134 -8.37 -20.76 -17.01
N GLU A 135 -9.03 -20.13 -17.99
CA GLU A 135 -10.30 -20.58 -18.61
C GLU A 135 -10.06 -21.34 -19.93
#